data_AF-A0A8J3SAH1-F1
#
_entry.id   AF-A0A8J3SAH1-F1
#
_cell.length_a   1.000
_cell.length_b   1.000
_cell.length_c   1.000
_cell.angle_alpha   90.00
_cell.angle_beta   90.00
_cell.angle_gamma   90.00
#
_symmetry.space_group_name_H-M   'P 1'
#
loop_
_entity.id
_entity.type
_entity.pdbx_description
1 polymer ?
#
loop_
_entity_poly.entity_id
_entity_poly.type
_entity_poly.pdbx_seq_one_letter_code
_entity_poly.pdbx_strand_id
1 'polypeptide(L)'
;MQSTTAPRPMQTTAVPKAAQTTSAPKPTQTAQDVQVVKTKGGTVSFTIRNGACQLVSAVPNAGYQTKVAQNDGWIRVDLVQGEHGSAAFCIGHENRTDIWEY
;
A
#
# COMPACT_ATOMS: atom_id res chain seq x y z
N MET A 1 -8.17 -49.34 41.87
CA MET A 1 -9.38 -49.71 41.12
C MET A 1 -9.93 -48.45 40.45
N GLN A 2 -9.87 -48.39 39.12
CA GLN A 2 -10.78 -47.70 38.17
C GLN A 2 -10.86 -46.15 38.06
N SER A 3 -10.80 -45.74 36.79
CA SER A 3 -10.69 -44.43 36.13
C SER A 3 -11.95 -43.55 36.16
N THR A 4 -11.79 -42.22 35.99
CA THR A 4 -12.79 -41.39 35.27
C THR A 4 -12.13 -40.16 34.62
N THR A 5 -12.59 -39.84 33.41
CA THR A 5 -12.01 -38.92 32.42
C THR A 5 -12.86 -37.64 32.28
N ALA A 6 -12.23 -36.56 31.77
CA ALA A 6 -12.79 -35.43 30.99
C ALA A 6 -13.22 -34.13 31.74
N PRO A 7 -13.36 -33.00 31.03
CA PRO A 7 -12.46 -32.41 30.03
C PRO A 7 -12.05 -30.96 30.38
N ARG A 8 -10.88 -30.54 29.86
CA ARG A 8 -10.28 -29.21 30.02
C ARG A 8 -11.12 -28.16 29.27
N PRO A 9 -11.49 -27.01 29.89
CA PRO A 9 -12.16 -25.94 29.16
C PRO A 9 -11.24 -25.38 28.08
N MET A 10 -11.74 -25.44 26.84
CA MET A 10 -11.14 -24.91 25.63
C MET A 10 -11.31 -23.39 25.65
N GLN A 11 -10.29 -22.65 26.10
CA GLN A 11 -10.29 -21.20 25.93
C GLN A 11 -9.97 -20.88 24.48
N THR A 12 -11.04 -20.62 23.74
CA THR A 12 -11.10 -19.98 22.43
C THR A 12 -10.04 -18.91 22.32
N THR A 13 -8.96 -19.20 21.59
CA THR A 13 -7.98 -18.20 21.22
C THR A 13 -8.69 -17.25 20.26
N ALA A 14 -8.88 -16.01 20.69
CA ALA A 14 -9.42 -14.95 19.87
C ALA A 14 -8.61 -14.88 18.57
N VAL A 15 -9.27 -15.14 17.44
CA VAL A 15 -8.74 -14.77 16.14
C VAL A 15 -8.78 -13.25 16.08
N PRO A 16 -7.63 -12.54 16.07
CA PRO A 16 -7.66 -11.16 15.63
C PRO A 16 -8.11 -11.21 14.18
N LYS A 17 -9.31 -10.70 13.91
CA LYS A 17 -9.69 -10.27 12.57
C LYS A 17 -8.54 -9.41 12.09
N ALA A 18 -7.76 -9.94 11.15
CA ALA A 18 -6.68 -9.20 10.53
C ALA A 18 -7.30 -7.91 10.00
N ALA A 19 -7.13 -6.84 10.76
CA ALA A 19 -7.30 -5.50 10.24
C ALA A 19 -6.40 -5.51 9.00
N GLN A 20 -7.00 -5.28 7.84
CA GLN A 20 -6.26 -4.85 6.67
C GLN A 20 -5.66 -3.48 7.04
N THR A 21 -4.59 -3.51 7.84
CA THR A 21 -3.65 -2.42 7.93
C THR A 21 -2.92 -2.49 6.60
N THR A 22 -3.48 -1.85 5.58
CA THR A 22 -2.65 -1.28 4.53
C THR A 22 -1.78 -0.25 5.22
N SER A 23 -0.68 -0.75 5.78
CA SER A 23 0.42 0.04 6.30
C SER A 23 0.96 0.78 5.10
N ALA A 24 0.39 1.95 4.81
CA ALA A 24 1.03 2.89 3.91
C ALA A 24 2.46 3.09 4.45
N PRO A 25 3.50 2.82 3.66
CA PRO A 25 4.86 2.96 4.11
C PRO A 25 5.06 4.41 4.53
N LYS A 26 5.30 4.64 5.82
CA LYS A 26 5.58 5.97 6.36
C LYS A 26 6.97 6.36 5.86
N PRO A 27 7.11 7.39 5.01
CA PRO A 27 8.43 7.72 4.53
C PRO A 27 9.26 8.41 5.58
N THR A 28 10.46 7.85 5.78
CA THR A 28 11.56 8.49 6.48
C THR A 28 12.07 9.67 5.66
N GLN A 29 11.84 10.84 6.23
CA GLN A 29 12.17 12.17 5.74
C GLN A 29 13.69 12.42 5.76
N THR A 30 14.39 12.29 4.62
CA THR A 30 15.75 12.84 4.46
C THR A 30 16.05 13.28 3.02
N ALA A 31 16.17 14.59 2.84
CA ALA A 31 16.92 15.38 1.83
C ALA A 31 16.70 15.18 0.30
N GLN A 32 16.11 14.10 -0.18
CA GLN A 32 15.51 13.99 -1.52
C GLN A 32 14.32 13.06 -1.34
N ASP A 33 13.10 13.60 -1.28
CA ASP A 33 11.90 12.85 -0.89
C ASP A 33 11.45 11.94 -2.04
N VAL A 34 12.25 10.92 -2.33
CA VAL A 34 11.92 9.88 -3.29
C VAL A 34 11.11 8.82 -2.58
N GLN A 35 9.82 8.77 -2.91
CA GLN A 35 8.82 7.88 -2.33
C GLN A 35 8.67 6.64 -3.19
N VAL A 36 9.20 5.50 -2.73
CA VAL A 36 9.03 4.23 -3.43
C VAL A 36 7.86 3.46 -2.83
N VAL A 37 6.80 3.38 -3.61
CA VAL A 37 5.56 2.66 -3.33
C VAL A 37 5.64 1.28 -3.97
N LYS A 38 5.68 0.23 -3.15
CA LYS A 38 5.61 -1.17 -3.62
C LYS A 38 4.20 -1.69 -3.39
N THR A 39 3.57 -2.19 -4.44
CA THR A 39 2.21 -2.75 -4.41
C THR A 39 2.20 -4.13 -5.06
N LYS A 40 1.07 -4.84 -4.99
CA LYS A 40 0.91 -6.10 -5.73
C LYS A 40 0.90 -5.88 -7.23
N GLY A 41 0.39 -4.74 -7.69
CA GLY A 41 0.34 -4.38 -9.10
C GLY A 41 1.65 -3.91 -9.71
N GLY A 42 2.68 -3.60 -8.90
CA GLY A 42 3.95 -3.11 -9.39
C GLY A 42 4.72 -2.28 -8.38
N THR A 43 5.73 -1.56 -8.88
CA THR A 43 6.50 -0.60 -8.08
C THR A 43 6.40 0.78 -8.72
N VAL A 44 6.05 1.78 -7.93
CA VAL A 44 5.93 3.17 -8.36
C VAL A 44 6.84 4.02 -7.50
N SER A 45 7.65 4.87 -8.13
CA SER A 45 8.55 5.80 -7.46
C SER A 45 8.14 7.22 -7.79
N PHE A 46 7.86 8.00 -6.75
CA PHE A 46 7.58 9.43 -6.86
C PHE A 46 8.72 10.24 -6.25
N THR A 47 8.79 11.51 -6.57
CA THR A 47 9.61 12.48 -5.86
C THR A 47 8.74 13.66 -5.47
N ILE A 48 8.91 14.15 -4.25
CA ILE A 48 8.23 15.36 -3.79
C ILE A 48 9.26 16.45 -3.57
N ARG A 49 9.08 17.59 -4.24
CA ARG A 49 9.98 18.74 -4.12
C ARG A 49 9.18 20.03 -4.08
N ASN A 50 9.41 20.82 -3.04
CA ASN A 50 8.79 22.15 -2.90
C ASN A 50 7.26 22.13 -3.02
N GLY A 51 6.60 21.09 -2.51
CA GLY A 51 5.15 20.93 -2.61
C GLY A 51 4.64 20.37 -3.95
N ALA A 52 5.53 20.05 -4.90
CA ALA A 52 5.19 19.44 -6.17
C ALA A 52 5.57 17.95 -6.19
N CYS A 53 4.65 17.10 -6.65
CA CYS A 53 4.91 15.69 -6.92
C CYS A 53 5.41 15.50 -8.35
N GLN A 54 6.38 14.62 -8.53
CA GLN A 54 6.87 14.17 -9.83
C GLN A 54 6.91 12.64 -9.86
N LEU A 55 6.42 12.04 -10.95
CA LEU A 55 6.57 10.61 -11.19
C LEU A 55 7.98 10.35 -11.71
N VAL A 56 8.75 9.51 -11.01
CA VAL A 56 10.08 9.08 -11.46
C VAL A 56 9.98 7.84 -12.31
N SER A 57 9.23 6.84 -11.82
CA SER A 57 9.08 5.56 -12.52
C SER A 57 7.80 4.85 -12.07
N ALA A 58 7.15 4.15 -13.00
CA ALA A 58 6.03 3.26 -12.74
C ALA A 58 6.29 1.96 -13.48
N VAL A 59 6.66 0.92 -12.73
CA VAL A 59 6.95 -0.42 -13.26
C VAL A 59 5.80 -1.34 -12.87
N PRO A 60 4.85 -1.63 -13.79
CA PRO A 60 3.80 -2.60 -13.52
C PRO A 60 4.36 -4.02 -13.49
N ASN A 61 3.72 -4.88 -12.69
CA ASN A 61 3.91 -6.31 -12.76
C ASN A 61 3.23 -6.89 -14.01
N ALA A 62 3.65 -8.10 -14.42
CA ALA A 62 3.15 -8.74 -15.64
C ALA A 62 1.62 -8.89 -15.61
N GLY A 63 0.96 -8.38 -16.66
CA GLY A 63 -0.50 -8.39 -16.79
C GLY A 63 -1.22 -7.23 -16.09
N TYR A 64 -0.51 -6.34 -15.39
CA TYR A 64 -1.05 -5.07 -14.91
C TYR A 64 -0.87 -3.98 -15.97
N GLN A 65 -1.89 -3.17 -16.17
CA GLN A 65 -1.85 -1.96 -16.98
C GLN A 65 -1.58 -0.77 -16.08
N THR A 66 -0.62 0.07 -16.46
CA THR A 66 -0.37 1.34 -15.77
C THR A 66 -1.21 2.44 -16.38
N LYS A 67 -1.94 3.17 -15.55
CA LYS A 67 -2.65 4.40 -15.89
C LYS A 67 -2.15 5.52 -14.99
N VAL A 68 -1.70 6.61 -15.58
CA VAL A 68 -1.18 7.76 -14.82
C VAL A 68 -2.12 8.93 -15.01
N ALA A 69 -2.60 9.50 -13.91
CA ALA A 69 -3.36 10.74 -13.89
C ALA A 69 -2.55 11.78 -13.10
N GLN A 70 -2.32 12.95 -13.68
CA GLN A 70 -1.52 14.01 -13.07
C GLN A 70 -2.32 15.29 -13.07
N ASN A 71 -2.21 16.07 -12.00
CA ASN A 71 -2.82 17.38 -11.88
C ASN A 71 -1.93 18.28 -11.02
N ASP A 72 -2.25 19.56 -10.96
CA ASP A 72 -1.51 20.49 -10.12
C ASP A 72 -1.56 20.04 -8.64
N GLY A 73 -0.39 19.79 -8.06
CA GLY A 73 -0.22 19.36 -6.67
C GLY A 73 -0.38 17.85 -6.40
N TRP A 74 -0.78 17.03 -7.36
CA TRP A 74 -0.89 15.58 -7.14
C TRP A 74 -0.69 14.71 -8.38
N ILE A 75 -0.24 13.48 -8.14
CA ILE A 75 -0.09 12.45 -9.17
C ILE A 75 -0.71 11.16 -8.66
N ARG A 76 -1.52 10.51 -9.48
CA ARG A 76 -2.09 9.19 -9.27
C ARG A 76 -1.57 8.21 -10.31
N VAL A 77 -1.18 7.03 -9.87
CA VAL A 77 -0.77 5.91 -10.73
C VAL A 77 -1.61 4.71 -10.36
N ASP A 78 -2.48 4.27 -11.27
CA ASP A 78 -3.26 3.05 -11.13
C ASP A 78 -2.59 1.91 -11.89
N LEU A 79 -2.40 0.80 -11.21
CA LEU A 79 -1.88 -0.46 -11.70
C LEU A 79 -3.04 -1.44 -11.68
N VAL A 80 -3.65 -1.72 -12.83
CA VAL A 80 -4.92 -2.46 -12.91
C VAL A 80 -4.75 -3.75 -13.70
N GLN A 81 -5.22 -4.87 -13.16
CA GLN A 81 -5.24 -6.19 -13.79
C GLN A 81 -6.64 -6.79 -13.61
N GLY A 82 -7.51 -6.57 -14.59
CA GLY A 82 -8.89 -7.05 -14.54
C GLY A 82 -9.64 -6.45 -13.34
N GLU A 83 -10.03 -7.31 -12.39
CA GLU A 83 -10.76 -6.94 -11.17
C GLU A 83 -9.85 -6.54 -10.01
N HIS A 84 -8.54 -6.74 -10.12
CA HIS A 84 -7.57 -6.40 -9.09
C HIS A 84 -6.72 -5.20 -9.48
N GLY A 85 -6.40 -4.34 -8.54
CA GLY A 85 -5.51 -3.23 -8.81
C GLY A 85 -4.93 -2.56 -7.59
N SER A 86 -3.92 -1.74 -7.84
CA SER A 86 -3.33 -0.87 -6.84
C SER A 86 -3.24 0.54 -7.40
N ALA A 87 -3.72 1.54 -6.67
CA ALA A 87 -3.54 2.94 -6.97
C ALA A 87 -2.55 3.57 -5.99
N ALA A 88 -1.49 4.16 -6.51
CA ALA A 88 -0.54 4.96 -5.75
C ALA A 88 -0.82 6.44 -6.00
N PHE A 89 -0.98 7.21 -4.94
CA PHE A 89 -1.24 8.64 -4.98
C PHE A 89 -0.06 9.37 -4.36
N CYS A 90 0.34 10.49 -4.94
CA CYS A 90 1.34 11.41 -4.44
C CYS A 90 0.67 12.77 -4.25
N ILE A 91 0.73 13.30 -3.03
CA ILE A 91 0.16 14.58 -2.63
C ILE A 91 1.33 15.50 -2.26
N GLY A 92 1.64 16.43 -3.17
CA GLY A 92 2.84 17.26 -3.04
C GLY A 92 2.75 18.22 -1.87
N HIS A 93 1.60 18.85 -1.68
CA HIS A 93 1.36 19.82 -0.59
C HIS A 93 1.52 19.19 0.80
N GLU A 94 1.18 17.91 0.95
CA GLU A 94 1.29 17.21 2.23
C GLU A 94 2.60 16.41 2.36
N ASN A 95 3.44 16.42 1.31
CA ASN A 95 4.63 15.58 1.22
C ASN A 95 4.33 14.11 1.59
N ARG A 96 3.22 13.60 1.07
CA ARG A 96 2.67 12.28 1.43
C ARG A 96 2.40 11.46 0.17
N THR A 97 2.60 10.14 0.29
CA THR A 97 2.05 9.18 -0.67
C THR A 97 0.99 8.30 0.00
N ASP A 98 -0.08 8.02 -0.73
CA ASP A 98 -1.16 7.13 -0.32
C ASP A 98 -1.22 5.93 -1.26
N ILE A 99 -1.62 4.78 -0.73
CA ILE A 99 -1.74 3.54 -1.51
C ILE A 99 -3.12 2.96 -1.26
N TRP A 100 -3.79 2.62 -2.34
CA TRP A 100 -5.08 1.95 -2.34
C TRP A 100 -4.93 0.64 -3.10
N GLU A 101 -5.35 -0.47 -2.52
CA GLU A 101 -5.48 -1.74 -3.24
C GLU A 101 -6.95 -2.12 -3.27
N TYR A 102 -7.42 -2.66 -4.40
CA TYR A 102 -8.79 -3.12 -4.57
C TYR A 102 -8.83 -4.44 -5.35
#